data_AF-A0A6B2L7W0-F1
#
_entry.id   AF-A0A6B2L7W0-F1
#
_cell.length_a   1.000
_cell.length_b   1.000
_cell.length_c   1.000
_cell.angle_alpha   90.00
_cell.angle_beta   90.00
_cell.angle_gamma   90.00
#
_symmetry.space_group_name_H-M   'P 1'
#
loop_
_entity.id
_entity.type
_entity.pdbx_description
1 polymer ?
#
loop_
_entity_poly.entity_id
_entity_poly.type
_entity_poly.pdbx_seq_one_letter_code
_entity_poly.pdbx_strand_id
1 'polypeptide(L)'
;MLEVFFKQFNAHASEPDSFLSSNDVKNIFSCAEIILSYNRELLNNLEIVLKNWDPKLSKIGEVFSSMVDFLKIYSAYVSNYTTALNTLEKCKKDPQFLQMLQEAEKDQRLKNMPLSGFLIMPVQRIPRYLMLIRELLKYTPPDHIDYDSLSKTQDRIATVALEVNEAERIASNLQTVYQIQRVFGPQIETIVEPHRRLVKHGKVTLIEKNHKKNRKEAYLILFNDMVILAKQKGDGLDKLVKTPKIDDIDPMEEGTSKVILQIDIAKVTLMMEGEVQFILKTDKNKFLFEFENQNKLIEWSSKFQETKDKYTERLPKT
;
A
#
# COMPACT_ATOMS: atom_id res chain seq x y z
N MET A 1 16.84 12.66 17.24
CA MET A 1 16.55 13.50 16.06
C MET A 1 15.05 13.56 15.79
N LEU A 2 14.36 12.44 15.51
CA LEU A 2 12.90 12.44 15.31
C LEU A 2 12.11 13.03 16.50
N GLU A 3 12.60 12.84 17.73
CA GLU A 3 12.01 13.40 18.96
C GLU A 3 11.89 14.93 18.97
N VAL A 4 12.72 15.65 18.20
CA VAL A 4 12.64 17.12 18.08
C VAL A 4 11.27 17.51 17.53
N PHE A 5 10.89 16.88 16.41
CA PHE A 5 9.60 17.08 15.78
C PHE A 5 8.46 16.51 16.63
N PHE A 6 8.61 15.26 17.10
CA PHE A 6 7.54 14.57 17.81
C PHE A 6 7.09 15.31 19.07
N LYS A 7 8.03 15.81 19.88
CA LYS A 7 7.69 16.55 21.11
C LYS A 7 6.97 17.86 20.80
N GLN A 8 7.46 18.61 19.83
CA GLN A 8 6.87 19.89 19.44
C GLN A 8 5.46 19.70 18.86
N PHE A 9 5.27 18.68 18.02
CA PHE A 9 3.98 18.42 17.38
C PHE A 9 2.93 17.94 18.38
N ASN A 10 3.29 17.08 19.34
CA ASN A 10 2.36 16.67 20.39
C ASN A 10 2.02 17.78 21.37
N ALA A 11 2.99 18.64 21.71
CA ALA A 11 2.74 19.79 22.57
C ALA A 11 1.66 20.69 21.94
N HIS A 12 1.83 21.07 20.67
CA HIS A 12 0.83 21.85 19.95
C HIS A 12 -0.49 21.10 19.77
N ALA A 13 -0.48 19.81 19.44
CA ALA A 13 -1.71 19.04 19.24
C ALA A 13 -2.56 18.86 20.51
N SER A 14 -2.03 19.23 21.68
CA SER A 14 -2.73 19.23 22.96
C SER A 14 -3.37 20.59 23.28
N GLU A 15 -3.15 21.62 22.46
CA GLU A 15 -3.68 22.97 22.67
C GLU A 15 -5.12 23.12 22.11
N PRO A 16 -6.00 23.91 22.75
CA PRO A 16 -7.39 24.06 22.31
C PRO A 16 -7.58 24.63 20.90
N ASP A 17 -6.70 25.53 20.47
CA ASP A 17 -6.75 26.22 19.17
C ASP A 17 -5.66 25.72 18.20
N SER A 18 -5.30 24.44 18.31
CA SER A 18 -4.21 23.87 17.53
C SER A 18 -4.54 23.74 16.04
N PHE A 19 -3.61 24.17 15.20
CA PHE A 19 -3.62 23.90 13.76
C PHE A 19 -3.23 22.45 13.41
N LEU A 20 -2.87 21.63 14.42
CA LEU A 20 -2.45 20.24 14.26
C LEU A 20 -3.28 19.34 15.18
N SER A 21 -4.03 18.39 14.62
CA SER A 21 -4.79 17.45 15.47
C SER A 21 -3.91 16.30 15.98
N SER A 22 -4.30 15.69 17.11
CA SER A 22 -3.63 14.48 17.60
C SER A 22 -3.66 13.33 16.57
N ASN A 23 -4.70 13.29 15.74
CA ASN A 23 -4.81 12.33 14.64
C ASN A 23 -3.79 12.61 13.53
N ASP A 24 -3.52 13.89 13.20
CA ASP A 24 -2.48 14.25 12.24
C ASP A 24 -1.10 13.84 12.76
N VAL A 25 -0.81 14.08 14.05
CA VAL A 25 0.44 13.62 14.69
C VAL A 25 0.57 12.10 14.62
N LYS A 26 -0.50 11.37 14.97
CA LYS A 26 -0.54 9.91 14.88
C LYS A 26 -0.33 9.42 13.44
N ASN A 27 -0.91 10.08 12.45
CA ASN A 27 -0.73 9.72 11.05
C ASN A 27 0.69 10.02 10.55
N ILE A 28 1.32 11.12 10.98
CA ILE A 28 2.68 11.50 10.58
C ILE A 28 3.71 10.54 11.18
N PHE A 29 3.58 10.18 12.46
CA PHE A 29 4.60 9.41 13.17
C PHE A 29 4.29 7.93 13.36
N SER A 30 3.03 7.50 13.21
CA SER A 30 2.62 6.10 13.39
C SER A 30 3.21 5.49 14.67
N CYS A 31 3.79 4.29 14.58
CA CYS A 31 4.49 3.60 15.65
C CYS A 31 6.00 3.95 15.74
N ALA A 32 6.44 5.11 15.23
CA ALA A 32 7.86 5.50 15.25
C ALA A 32 8.48 5.50 16.66
N GLU A 33 7.73 5.90 17.68
CA GLU A 33 8.23 5.90 19.07
C GLU A 33 8.50 4.48 19.58
N ILE A 34 7.62 3.54 19.24
CA ILE A 34 7.78 2.12 19.58
C ILE A 34 9.05 1.59 18.90
N ILE A 35 9.21 1.87 17.61
CA ILE A 35 10.41 1.52 16.85
C ILE A 35 11.66 2.13 17.49
N LEU A 36 11.61 3.42 17.87
CA LEU A 36 12.73 4.10 18.52
C LEU A 36 13.11 3.44 19.84
N SER A 37 12.13 3.07 20.66
CA SER A 37 12.37 2.37 21.94
C SER A 37 13.13 1.06 21.73
N TYR A 38 12.68 0.21 20.80
CA TYR A 38 13.38 -1.04 20.48
C TYR A 38 14.77 -0.82 19.89
N ASN A 39 14.95 0.22 19.06
CA ASN A 39 16.26 0.54 18.49
C ASN A 39 17.24 1.06 19.56
N ARG A 40 16.76 1.70 20.63
CA ARG A 40 17.59 2.09 21.78
C ARG A 40 18.08 0.87 22.54
N GLU A 41 17.20 -0.11 22.76
CA GLU A 41 17.58 -1.37 23.40
C GLU A 41 18.59 -2.16 22.57
N LEU A 42 18.36 -2.27 21.25
CA LEU A 42 19.32 -2.88 20.33
C LEU A 42 20.68 -2.18 20.41
N LEU A 43 20.69 -0.84 20.35
CA LEU A 43 21.92 -0.06 20.41
C LEU A 43 22.69 -0.35 21.70
N ASN A 44 22.01 -0.31 22.86
CA ASN A 44 22.62 -0.60 24.14
C ASN A 44 23.23 -2.01 24.18
N ASN A 45 22.51 -3.02 23.68
CA ASN A 45 23.01 -4.39 23.63
C ASN A 45 24.23 -4.53 22.70
N LEU A 46 24.24 -3.82 21.56
CA LEU A 46 25.39 -3.77 20.66
C LEU A 46 26.59 -3.06 21.29
N GLU A 47 26.39 -1.93 21.96
CA GLU A 47 27.44 -1.18 22.65
C GLU A 47 28.10 -2.01 23.77
N ILE A 48 27.33 -2.81 24.51
CA ILE A 48 27.86 -3.72 25.54
C ILE A 48 28.79 -4.76 24.92
N VAL A 49 28.41 -5.37 23.80
CA VAL A 49 29.24 -6.36 23.08
C VAL A 49 30.49 -5.69 22.53
N LEU A 50 30.37 -4.52 21.89
CA LEU A 50 31.49 -3.81 21.29
C LEU A 50 32.50 -3.31 22.33
N LYS A 51 32.05 -2.93 23.53
CA LYS A 51 32.93 -2.49 24.61
C LYS A 51 33.88 -3.60 25.10
N ASN A 52 33.45 -4.86 25.02
CA ASN A 52 34.22 -6.02 25.44
C ASN A 52 34.51 -6.95 24.26
N TRP A 53 34.83 -6.36 23.09
CA TRP A 53 34.98 -7.10 21.85
C TRP A 53 36.16 -8.08 21.91
N ASP A 54 35.87 -9.35 21.62
CA ASP A 54 36.82 -10.43 21.41
C ASP A 54 36.50 -11.10 20.06
N PRO A 55 37.41 -11.08 19.08
CA PRO A 55 37.17 -11.65 17.75
C PRO A 55 36.83 -13.15 17.71
N LYS A 56 37.02 -13.91 18.80
CA LYS A 56 36.69 -15.34 18.91
C LYS A 56 35.47 -15.61 19.78
N LEU A 57 35.14 -14.70 20.71
CA LEU A 57 34.14 -14.93 21.75
C LEU A 57 32.94 -13.99 21.68
N SER A 58 33.04 -12.84 20.99
CA SER A 58 31.92 -11.92 20.84
C SER A 58 30.89 -12.44 19.85
N LYS A 59 29.61 -12.24 20.20
CA LYS A 59 28.46 -12.69 19.41
C LYS A 59 27.53 -11.51 19.13
N ILE A 60 27.33 -11.20 17.86
CA ILE A 60 26.36 -10.21 17.37
C ILE A 60 25.08 -10.89 16.92
N GLY A 61 25.15 -12.14 16.44
CA GLY A 61 24.00 -12.91 15.98
C GLY A 61 22.90 -12.99 17.03
N GLU A 62 23.25 -13.30 18.29
CA GLU A 62 22.26 -13.39 19.39
C GLU A 62 21.58 -12.05 19.69
N VAL A 63 22.31 -10.93 19.59
CA VAL A 63 21.78 -9.58 19.83
C VAL A 63 20.73 -9.21 18.77
N PHE A 64 20.97 -9.56 17.51
CA PHE A 64 19.97 -9.34 16.46
C PHE A 64 18.83 -10.36 16.52
N SER A 65 19.13 -11.62 16.87
CA SER A 65 18.14 -12.70 16.98
C SER A 65 17.03 -12.37 17.98
N SER A 66 17.37 -11.75 19.11
CA SER A 66 16.39 -11.28 20.11
C SER A 66 15.54 -10.12 19.62
N MET A 67 16.00 -9.38 18.60
CA MET A 67 15.28 -8.25 18.03
C MET A 67 14.32 -8.65 16.90
N VAL A 68 14.55 -9.79 16.23
CA VAL A 68 13.85 -10.12 14.98
C VAL A 68 12.33 -10.16 15.14
N ASP A 69 11.82 -10.65 16.26
CA ASP A 69 10.37 -10.73 16.49
C ASP A 69 9.73 -9.34 16.58
N PHE A 70 10.48 -8.33 17.04
CA PHE A 70 10.03 -6.94 17.06
C PHE A 70 10.03 -6.28 15.68
N LEU A 71 10.82 -6.78 14.71
CA LEU A 71 10.85 -6.22 13.37
C LEU A 71 9.47 -6.28 12.68
N LYS A 72 8.56 -7.15 13.13
CA LYS A 72 7.17 -7.20 12.63
C LYS A 72 6.39 -5.90 12.87
N ILE A 73 6.74 -5.09 13.88
CA ILE A 73 6.09 -3.79 14.13
C ILE A 73 6.31 -2.80 12.99
N TYR A 74 7.38 -2.98 12.20
CA TYR A 74 7.66 -2.14 11.05
C TYR A 74 6.59 -2.29 9.96
N SER A 75 5.85 -3.39 9.91
CA SER A 75 4.73 -3.56 8.96
C SER A 75 3.69 -2.45 9.12
N ALA A 76 3.35 -2.10 10.36
CA ALA A 76 2.42 -1.01 10.67
C ALA A 76 2.99 0.37 10.28
N TYR A 77 4.31 0.56 10.44
CA TYR A 77 4.96 1.81 10.04
C TYR A 77 5.01 1.96 8.52
N VAL A 78 5.49 0.92 7.82
CA VAL A 78 5.65 0.89 6.37
C VAL A 78 4.29 1.05 5.69
N SER A 79 3.26 0.33 6.14
CA SER A 79 1.90 0.45 5.60
C SER A 79 1.30 1.86 5.80
N ASN A 80 1.75 2.61 6.80
CA ASN A 80 1.31 3.98 7.05
C ASN A 80 2.20 5.03 6.36
N TYR A 81 3.33 4.67 5.77
CA TYR A 81 4.33 5.64 5.30
C TYR A 81 3.76 6.64 4.27
N THR A 82 2.96 6.15 3.32
CA THR A 82 2.27 7.01 2.34
C THR A 82 1.28 7.96 3.01
N THR A 83 0.52 7.47 3.99
CA THR A 83 -0.39 8.31 4.80
C THR A 83 0.38 9.39 5.54
N ALA A 84 1.53 9.05 6.14
CA ALA A 84 2.38 10.01 6.85
C ALA A 84 2.84 11.16 5.94
N LEU A 85 3.30 10.85 4.72
CA LEU A 85 3.70 11.87 3.75
C LEU A 85 2.51 12.73 3.31
N ASN A 86 1.38 12.12 2.98
CA ASN A 86 0.18 12.84 2.57
C ASN A 86 -0.36 13.76 3.67
N THR A 87 -0.37 13.29 4.92
CA THR A 87 -0.74 14.11 6.08
C THR A 87 0.25 15.24 6.28
N LEU A 88 1.56 14.99 6.18
CA LEU A 88 2.57 16.03 6.28
C LEU A 88 2.39 17.13 5.21
N GLU A 89 2.18 16.75 3.94
CA GLU A 89 1.94 17.70 2.85
C GLU A 89 0.62 18.45 3.00
N LYS A 90 -0.42 17.80 3.55
CA LYS A 90 -1.68 18.47 3.91
C LYS A 90 -1.43 19.52 5.00
N CYS A 91 -0.73 19.17 6.07
CA CYS A 91 -0.43 20.08 7.19
C CYS A 91 0.42 21.27 6.74
N LYS A 92 1.38 21.08 5.81
CA LYS A 92 2.20 22.17 5.24
C LYS A 92 1.40 23.27 4.51
N LYS A 93 0.12 23.04 4.17
CA LYS A 93 -0.74 24.07 3.60
C LYS A 93 -1.13 25.14 4.61
N ASP A 94 -1.06 24.82 5.90
CA ASP A 94 -1.25 25.78 6.98
C ASP A 94 0.06 26.56 7.20
N PRO A 95 0.06 27.91 7.08
CA PRO A 95 1.28 28.71 7.27
C PRO A 95 1.90 28.61 8.66
N GLN A 96 1.09 28.42 9.71
CA GLN A 96 1.58 28.30 11.09
C GLN A 96 2.28 26.96 11.29
N PHE A 97 1.70 25.88 10.77
CA PHE A 97 2.38 24.57 10.76
C PHE A 97 3.68 24.62 9.97
N LEU A 98 3.66 25.23 8.78
CA LEU A 98 4.85 25.34 7.94
C LEU A 98 5.98 26.10 8.63
N GLN A 99 5.66 27.21 9.30
CA GLN A 99 6.62 27.98 10.08
C GLN A 99 7.22 27.14 11.21
N MET A 100 6.37 26.48 12.00
CA MET A 100 6.79 25.60 13.09
C MET A 100 7.72 24.48 12.61
N LEU A 101 7.37 23.84 11.48
CA LEU A 101 8.21 22.80 10.86
C LEU A 101 9.57 23.36 10.45
N GLN A 102 9.61 24.51 9.76
CA GLN A 102 10.85 25.14 9.32
C GLN A 102 11.73 25.57 10.50
N GLU A 103 11.14 26.00 11.62
CA GLU A 103 11.87 26.32 12.84
C GLU A 103 12.44 25.07 13.50
N ALA A 104 11.69 23.96 13.54
CA ALA A 104 12.20 22.68 14.01
C ALA A 104 13.38 22.18 13.14
N GLU A 105 13.30 22.33 11.82
CA GLU A 105 14.32 21.91 10.86
C GLU A 105 15.64 22.70 10.98
N LYS A 106 15.65 23.87 11.64
CA LYS A 106 16.87 24.65 11.93
C LYS A 106 17.70 24.05 13.06
N ASP A 107 17.21 23.05 13.78
CA ASP A 107 17.96 22.41 14.86
C ASP A 107 19.24 21.75 14.30
N GLN A 108 20.40 22.17 14.81
CA GLN A 108 21.71 21.72 14.34
C GLN A 108 21.89 20.19 14.42
N ARG A 109 21.19 19.53 15.35
CA ARG A 109 21.23 18.06 15.51
C ARG A 109 20.68 17.34 14.28
N LEU A 110 19.85 18.00 13.48
CA LEU A 110 19.21 17.43 12.29
C LEU A 110 20.10 17.48 11.04
N LYS A 111 21.23 18.19 11.07
CA LYS A 111 22.19 18.28 9.96
C LYS A 111 21.54 18.67 8.63
N ASN A 112 20.61 19.64 8.65
CA ASN A 112 19.85 20.12 7.49
C ASN A 112 18.98 19.06 6.79
N MET A 113 18.69 17.94 7.45
CA MET A 113 17.78 16.94 6.92
C MET A 113 16.33 17.32 7.24
N PRO A 114 15.43 17.35 6.25
CA PRO A 114 14.01 17.64 6.50
C PRO A 114 13.33 16.47 7.21
N LEU A 115 12.16 16.73 7.82
CA LEU A 115 11.40 15.69 8.52
C LEU A 115 11.12 14.45 7.65
N SER A 116 10.77 14.65 6.37
CA SER A 116 10.53 13.55 5.43
C SER A 116 11.75 12.62 5.25
N GLY A 117 12.97 13.16 5.34
CA GLY A 117 14.21 12.40 5.28
C GLY A 117 14.42 11.49 6.49
N PHE A 118 13.86 11.84 7.66
CA PHE A 118 13.85 10.97 8.82
C PHE A 118 12.73 9.92 8.75
N LEU A 119 11.56 10.29 8.23
CA LEU A 119 10.40 9.39 8.12
C LEU A 119 10.64 8.20 7.19
N ILE A 120 11.52 8.32 6.19
CA ILE A 120 11.87 7.18 5.31
C ILE A 120 12.82 6.17 5.98
N MET A 121 13.53 6.55 7.05
CA MET A 121 14.57 5.71 7.62
C MET A 121 14.08 4.34 8.13
N PRO A 122 12.92 4.22 8.81
CA PRO A 122 12.42 2.91 9.25
C PRO A 122 12.07 1.99 8.08
N VAL A 123 11.54 2.53 6.98
CA VAL A 123 11.25 1.76 5.74
C VAL A 123 12.53 1.14 5.19
N GLN A 124 13.62 1.90 5.18
CA GLN A 124 14.92 1.44 4.69
C GLN A 124 15.69 0.56 5.68
N ARG A 125 15.22 0.43 6.93
CA ARG A 125 16.02 -0.19 8.00
C ARG A 125 16.10 -1.70 7.86
N ILE A 126 14.99 -2.39 7.58
CA ILE A 126 14.96 -3.85 7.45
C ILE A 126 15.87 -4.34 6.32
N PRO A 127 15.79 -3.79 5.09
CA PRO A 127 16.73 -4.16 4.01
C PRO A 127 18.19 -3.95 4.40
N ARG A 128 18.49 -2.84 5.12
CA ARG A 128 19.83 -2.54 5.58
C ARG A 128 20.33 -3.55 6.62
N TYR A 129 19.51 -4.00 7.58
CA TYR A 129 19.91 -5.06 8.51
C TYR A 129 20.21 -6.36 7.79
N LEU A 130 19.38 -6.75 6.83
CA LEU A 130 19.62 -7.96 6.04
C LEU A 130 20.95 -7.89 5.29
N MET A 131 21.27 -6.74 4.68
CA MET A 131 22.57 -6.53 4.02
C MET A 131 23.75 -6.60 4.99
N LEU A 132 23.64 -5.94 6.15
CA LEU A 132 24.72 -5.90 7.14
C LEU A 132 25.00 -7.29 7.75
N ILE A 133 23.96 -8.05 8.10
CA ILE A 133 24.11 -9.40 8.65
C ILE A 133 24.67 -10.37 7.60
N ARG A 134 24.24 -10.26 6.33
CA ARG A 134 24.81 -11.04 5.22
C ARG A 134 26.30 -10.77 5.05
N GLU A 135 26.70 -9.50 5.06
CA GLU A 135 28.10 -9.13 4.92
C GLU A 135 28.92 -9.60 6.12
N LEU A 136 28.38 -9.49 7.34
CA LEU A 136 29.04 -9.99 8.55
C LEU A 136 29.22 -11.52 8.50
N LEU A 137 28.19 -12.28 8.11
CA LEU A 137 28.25 -13.73 8.00
C LEU A 137 29.29 -14.17 6.96
N LYS A 138 29.41 -13.45 5.83
CA LYS A 138 30.40 -13.73 4.78
C LYS A 138 31.85 -13.68 5.30
N TYR A 139 32.15 -12.83 6.28
CA TYR A 139 33.47 -12.74 6.91
C TYR A 139 33.57 -13.47 8.24
N THR A 140 32.53 -14.21 8.64
CA THR A 140 32.55 -15.03 9.85
C THR A 140 32.94 -16.46 9.46
N PRO A 141 34.07 -17.00 9.97
CA PRO A 141 34.46 -18.38 9.70
C PRO A 141 33.37 -19.39 10.15
N PRO A 142 33.15 -20.50 9.43
CA PRO A 142 32.15 -21.51 9.83
C PRO A 142 32.38 -22.15 11.21
N ASP A 143 33.62 -22.13 11.70
CA ASP A 143 34.02 -22.62 13.03
C ASP A 143 33.88 -21.56 14.14
N HIS A 144 33.57 -20.31 13.79
CA HIS A 144 33.33 -19.25 14.76
C HIS A 144 32.01 -19.46 15.51
N ILE A 145 32.01 -19.20 16.82
CA ILE A 145 30.86 -19.50 17.69
C ILE A 145 29.58 -18.71 17.35
N ASP A 146 29.69 -17.62 16.60
CA ASP A 146 28.56 -16.77 16.18
C ASP A 146 28.00 -17.16 14.80
N TYR A 147 28.67 -18.03 14.04
CA TYR A 147 28.31 -18.34 12.65
C TYR A 147 26.87 -18.85 12.52
N ASP A 148 26.51 -19.88 13.30
CA ASP A 148 25.15 -20.47 13.27
C ASP A 148 24.08 -19.46 13.70
N SER A 149 24.40 -18.61 14.68
CA SER A 149 23.47 -17.58 15.18
C SER A 149 23.22 -16.52 14.12
N LEU A 150 24.27 -16.05 13.44
CA LEU A 150 24.18 -15.10 12.33
C LEU A 150 23.42 -15.68 11.14
N SER A 151 23.67 -16.95 10.77
CA SER A 151 22.96 -17.62 9.68
C SER A 151 21.46 -17.71 9.98
N LYS A 152 21.07 -18.20 11.16
CA LYS A 152 19.65 -18.28 11.56
C LYS A 152 19.00 -16.90 11.63
N THR A 153 19.72 -15.91 12.13
CA THR A 153 19.24 -14.53 12.22
C THR A 153 19.01 -13.93 10.84
N GLN A 154 19.92 -14.17 9.88
CA GLN A 154 19.75 -13.76 8.49
C GLN A 154 18.44 -14.30 7.90
N ASP A 155 18.17 -15.60 8.06
CA ASP A 155 16.98 -16.24 7.51
C ASP A 155 15.70 -15.69 8.13
N ARG A 156 15.71 -15.46 9.46
CA ARG A 156 14.57 -14.84 10.16
C ARG A 156 14.33 -13.41 9.71
N ILE A 157 15.38 -12.58 9.57
CA ILE A 157 15.25 -11.20 9.06
C ILE A 157 14.74 -11.21 7.61
N ALA A 158 15.21 -12.13 6.77
CA ALA A 158 14.72 -12.28 5.39
C ALA A 158 13.22 -12.63 5.36
N THR A 159 12.79 -13.52 6.26
CA THR A 159 11.37 -13.89 6.41
C THR A 159 10.53 -12.69 6.83
N VAL A 160 10.96 -11.94 7.86
CA VAL A 160 10.25 -10.74 8.31
C VAL A 160 10.20 -9.66 7.22
N ALA A 161 11.26 -9.49 6.44
CA ALA A 161 11.25 -8.55 5.31
C ALA A 161 10.16 -8.89 4.28
N LEU A 162 9.98 -10.19 3.97
CA LEU A 162 8.90 -10.65 3.09
C LEU A 162 7.52 -10.43 3.72
N GLU A 163 7.36 -10.74 5.00
CA GLU A 163 6.11 -10.52 5.73
C GLU A 163 5.71 -9.03 5.77
N VAL A 164 6.66 -8.13 6.02
CA VAL A 164 6.42 -6.67 6.06
C VAL A 164 6.00 -6.16 4.68
N ASN A 165 6.70 -6.58 3.62
CA ASN A 165 6.35 -6.20 2.25
C ASN A 165 4.98 -6.74 1.83
N GLU A 166 4.64 -7.96 2.24
CA GLU A 166 3.33 -8.54 1.97
C GLU A 166 2.21 -7.83 2.75
N ALA A 167 2.45 -7.46 4.00
CA ALA A 167 1.50 -6.68 4.81
C ALA A 167 1.22 -5.31 4.18
N GLU A 168 2.25 -4.61 3.69
CA GLU A 168 2.09 -3.35 2.95
C GLU A 168 1.23 -3.55 1.69
N ARG A 169 1.52 -4.60 0.91
CA ARG A 169 0.75 -4.94 -0.30
C ARG A 169 -0.72 -5.20 0.02
N ILE A 170 -1.02 -5.94 1.09
CA ILE A 170 -2.39 -6.23 1.53
C ILE A 170 -3.09 -4.96 1.99
N ALA A 171 -2.43 -4.12 2.79
CA ALA A 171 -2.99 -2.86 3.28
C ALA A 171 -3.32 -1.90 2.13
N SER A 172 -2.39 -1.73 1.19
CA SER A 172 -2.59 -0.92 -0.02
C SER A 172 -3.78 -1.43 -0.84
N ASN A 173 -3.86 -2.75 -1.06
CA ASN A 173 -4.98 -3.35 -1.76
C ASN A 173 -6.32 -3.11 -1.05
N LEU A 174 -6.40 -3.31 0.27
CA LEU A 174 -7.63 -3.05 1.04
C LEU A 174 -8.05 -1.59 0.95
N GLN A 175 -7.10 -0.65 0.98
CA GLN A 175 -7.38 0.76 0.78
C GLN A 175 -7.97 1.05 -0.60
N THR A 176 -7.41 0.46 -1.66
CA THR A 176 -7.95 0.56 -3.02
C THR A 176 -9.38 0.02 -3.09
N VAL A 177 -9.64 -1.18 -2.55
CA VAL A 177 -10.99 -1.78 -2.54
C VAL A 177 -11.98 -0.90 -1.76
N TYR A 178 -11.57 -0.37 -0.62
CA TYR A 178 -12.38 0.55 0.19
C TYR A 178 -12.72 1.85 -0.57
N GLN A 179 -11.77 2.42 -1.30
CA GLN A 179 -12.01 3.60 -2.14
C GLN A 179 -13.05 3.29 -3.22
N ILE A 180 -12.94 2.14 -3.88
CA ILE A 180 -13.92 1.69 -4.89
C ILE A 180 -15.31 1.52 -4.24
N GLN A 181 -15.41 0.92 -3.05
CA GLN A 181 -16.67 0.81 -2.31
C GLN A 181 -17.31 2.18 -2.05
N ARG A 182 -16.51 3.17 -1.67
CA ARG A 182 -17.00 4.53 -1.42
C ARG A 182 -17.56 5.21 -2.66
N VAL A 183 -16.88 5.06 -3.80
CA VAL A 183 -17.31 5.64 -5.09
C VAL A 183 -18.73 5.20 -5.47
N PHE A 184 -19.02 3.91 -5.33
CA PHE A 184 -20.33 3.34 -5.69
C PHE A 184 -21.35 3.39 -4.55
N GLY A 185 -20.88 3.44 -3.31
CA GLY A 185 -21.70 3.50 -2.11
C GLY A 185 -22.71 2.34 -2.06
N PRO A 186 -24.01 2.61 -1.82
CA PRO A 186 -25.03 1.57 -1.69
C PRO A 186 -25.44 0.91 -3.02
N GLN A 187 -24.87 1.30 -4.17
CA GLN A 187 -25.20 0.71 -5.47
C GLN A 187 -24.58 -0.68 -5.68
N ILE A 188 -23.58 -1.04 -4.88
CA ILE A 188 -22.92 -2.34 -4.92
C ILE A 188 -23.03 -3.03 -3.56
N GLU A 189 -23.10 -4.35 -3.60
CA GLU A 189 -22.87 -5.17 -2.40
C GLU A 189 -21.45 -4.94 -1.89
N THR A 190 -21.24 -5.12 -0.59
CA THR A 190 -19.95 -4.89 0.08
C THR A 190 -18.82 -5.63 -0.61
N ILE A 191 -17.84 -4.87 -1.12
CA ILE A 191 -16.66 -5.44 -1.79
C ILE A 191 -15.44 -5.57 -0.87
N VAL A 192 -15.43 -4.92 0.30
CA VAL A 192 -14.28 -4.91 1.22
C VAL A 192 -14.14 -6.25 1.93
N GLU A 193 -13.31 -7.13 1.37
CA GLU A 193 -13.04 -8.47 1.92
C GLU A 193 -11.53 -8.74 1.98
N PRO A 194 -11.02 -9.47 3.00
CA PRO A 194 -9.58 -9.70 3.18
C PRO A 194 -8.87 -10.35 1.99
N HIS A 195 -9.59 -11.18 1.23
CA HIS A 195 -9.04 -11.93 0.09
C HIS A 195 -9.31 -11.26 -1.27
N ARG A 196 -10.11 -10.19 -1.29
CA ARG A 196 -10.48 -9.50 -2.53
C ARG A 196 -9.39 -8.50 -2.89
N ARG A 197 -8.91 -8.59 -4.13
CA ARG A 197 -7.87 -7.72 -4.68
C ARG A 197 -8.20 -7.23 -6.07
N LEU A 198 -7.87 -5.97 -6.32
CA LEU A 198 -8.04 -5.38 -7.64
C LEU A 198 -7.01 -5.98 -8.61
N VAL A 199 -7.48 -6.51 -9.73
CA VAL A 199 -6.61 -7.07 -10.79
C VAL A 199 -6.38 -6.04 -11.89
N LYS A 200 -7.46 -5.39 -12.35
CA LYS A 200 -7.40 -4.36 -13.40
C LYS A 200 -8.64 -3.49 -13.35
N HIS A 201 -8.51 -2.22 -13.70
CA HIS A 201 -9.64 -1.34 -13.94
C HIS A 201 -9.36 -0.40 -15.12
N GLY A 202 -10.40 0.23 -15.66
CA GLY A 202 -10.25 1.28 -16.64
C GLY A 202 -11.51 1.58 -17.44
N LYS A 203 -11.46 2.70 -18.17
CA LYS A 203 -12.48 3.09 -19.15
C LYS A 203 -12.51 2.11 -20.32
N VAL A 204 -13.72 1.79 -20.76
CA VAL A 204 -14.01 0.92 -21.90
C VAL A 204 -15.19 1.49 -22.69
N THR A 205 -15.25 1.23 -23.99
CA THR A 205 -16.41 1.63 -24.80
C THR A 205 -17.43 0.49 -24.81
N LEU A 206 -18.61 0.70 -24.22
CA LEU A 206 -19.71 -0.26 -24.28
C LEU A 206 -20.60 0.01 -25.49
N ILE A 207 -20.82 -1.02 -26.31
CA ILE A 207 -21.77 -1.02 -27.43
C ILE A 207 -23.09 -1.62 -26.97
N GLU A 208 -24.17 -0.84 -27.02
CA GLU A 208 -25.50 -1.29 -26.55
C GLU A 208 -26.18 -2.24 -27.57
N LYS A 209 -26.80 -3.32 -27.04
CA LYS A 209 -27.36 -4.46 -27.80
C LYS A 209 -28.26 -4.09 -28.99
N ASN A 210 -28.93 -2.94 -28.97
CA ASN A 210 -29.94 -2.58 -29.96
C ASN A 210 -29.47 -1.51 -30.97
N HIS A 211 -28.28 -0.94 -30.79
CA HIS A 211 -27.76 0.10 -31.69
C HIS A 211 -26.24 -0.01 -31.80
N LYS A 212 -25.73 -0.68 -32.84
CA LYS A 212 -24.28 -0.75 -33.15
C LYS A 212 -23.59 0.62 -33.25
N LYS A 213 -24.36 1.71 -33.43
CA LYS A 213 -23.87 3.09 -33.45
C LYS A 213 -23.84 3.77 -32.06
N ASN A 214 -24.44 3.19 -31.03
CA ASN A 214 -24.52 3.79 -29.70
C ASN A 214 -23.36 3.29 -28.82
N ARG A 215 -22.25 4.02 -28.90
CA ARG A 215 -21.05 3.85 -28.08
C ARG A 215 -21.20 4.70 -26.83
N LYS A 216 -21.08 4.08 -25.65
CA LYS A 216 -21.08 4.80 -24.38
C LYS A 216 -19.82 4.48 -23.60
N GLU A 217 -19.27 5.49 -22.97
CA GLU A 217 -18.20 5.28 -22.01
C GLU A 217 -18.73 4.51 -20.80
N ALA A 218 -17.98 3.47 -20.43
CA ALA A 218 -18.22 2.66 -19.26
C ALA A 218 -16.89 2.44 -18.53
N TYR A 219 -16.97 1.96 -17.31
CA TYR A 219 -15.82 1.63 -16.49
C TYR A 219 -15.90 0.19 -16.06
N LEU A 220 -14.85 -0.57 -16.34
CA LEU A 220 -14.75 -1.98 -16.02
C LEU A 220 -13.75 -2.14 -14.87
N ILE A 221 -14.14 -2.91 -13.85
CA ILE A 221 -13.31 -3.19 -12.67
C ILE A 221 -13.30 -4.71 -12.49
N LEU A 222 -12.12 -5.29 -12.60
CA LEU A 222 -11.86 -6.71 -12.47
C LEU A 222 -11.14 -6.93 -11.13
N PHE A 223 -11.80 -7.65 -10.24
CA PHE A 223 -11.21 -8.23 -9.04
C PHE A 223 -10.81 -9.68 -9.29
N ASN A 224 -10.13 -10.30 -8.33
CA ASN A 224 -9.70 -11.70 -8.43
C ASN A 224 -10.83 -12.73 -8.37
N ASP A 225 -12.03 -12.32 -7.99
CA ASP A 225 -13.21 -13.15 -7.77
C ASP A 225 -14.48 -12.60 -8.43
N MET A 226 -14.47 -11.35 -8.88
CA MET A 226 -15.66 -10.69 -9.40
C MET A 226 -15.35 -9.59 -10.41
N VAL A 227 -16.40 -9.15 -11.12
CA VAL A 227 -16.35 -8.10 -12.13
C VAL A 227 -17.44 -7.09 -11.85
N ILE A 228 -17.09 -5.80 -11.92
CA ILE A 228 -18.02 -4.68 -11.84
C ILE A 228 -17.99 -3.90 -13.16
N LEU A 229 -19.17 -3.62 -13.70
CA LEU A 229 -19.37 -2.71 -14.82
C LEU A 229 -20.19 -1.51 -14.34
N ALA A 230 -19.68 -0.31 -14.55
CA ALA A 230 -20.38 0.93 -14.27
C ALA A 230 -20.43 1.83 -15.51
N LYS A 231 -21.42 2.72 -15.58
CA LYS A 231 -21.49 3.84 -16.54
C LYS A 231 -21.53 5.15 -15.78
N GLN A 232 -21.05 6.22 -16.41
CA GLN A 232 -21.30 7.57 -15.92
C GLN A 232 -22.79 7.91 -16.07
N LYS A 233 -23.38 8.59 -15.08
CA LYS A 233 -24.72 9.16 -15.21
C LYS A 233 -24.64 10.31 -16.23
N GLY A 234 -25.52 10.29 -17.24
CA GLY A 234 -25.63 11.39 -18.20
C GLY A 234 -26.05 12.68 -17.50
N ASP A 235 -25.40 13.78 -17.88
CA ASP A 235 -25.40 15.14 -17.32
C ASP A 235 -26.62 15.63 -16.52
N GLY A 236 -26.31 16.18 -15.35
CA GLY A 236 -26.94 17.39 -14.82
C GLY A 236 -25.81 18.30 -14.33
N LEU A 237 -25.68 19.48 -14.92
CA LEU A 237 -24.62 20.48 -14.66
C LEU A 237 -24.38 20.78 -13.16
N ASP A 238 -23.12 21.15 -12.85
CA ASP A 238 -22.68 22.01 -11.73
C ASP A 238 -22.73 21.50 -10.28
N LYS A 239 -21.98 20.44 -9.95
CA LYS A 239 -21.34 20.35 -8.61
C LYS A 239 -19.91 19.82 -8.68
N LEU A 240 -19.00 20.67 -9.17
CA LEU A 240 -17.57 20.54 -8.93
C LEU A 240 -17.27 20.66 -7.42
N VAL A 241 -17.30 19.54 -6.69
CA VAL A 241 -16.52 19.41 -5.46
C VAL A 241 -15.27 18.65 -5.84
N LYS A 242 -14.18 19.37 -6.14
CA LYS A 242 -12.86 18.81 -6.40
C LYS A 242 -12.43 17.99 -5.18
N THR A 243 -12.62 16.68 -5.23
CA THR A 243 -11.98 15.76 -4.30
C THR A 243 -10.56 15.46 -4.79
N PRO A 244 -9.59 15.29 -3.88
CA PRO A 244 -8.19 15.16 -4.24
C PRO A 244 -7.97 13.91 -5.07
N LYS A 245 -7.28 14.07 -6.21
CA LYS A 245 -6.70 12.96 -6.96
C LYS A 245 -5.73 12.25 -6.02
N ILE A 246 -6.04 11.01 -5.67
CA ILE A 246 -5.09 10.07 -5.11
C ILE A 246 -4.65 9.22 -6.29
N ASP A 247 -3.33 9.13 -6.47
CA ASP A 247 -2.69 8.52 -7.63
C ASP A 247 -3.32 7.17 -8.02
N ASP A 248 -3.52 7.01 -9.32
CA ASP A 248 -3.93 5.81 -10.07
C ASP A 248 -5.39 5.33 -10.07
N ILE A 249 -6.36 6.04 -9.49
CA ILE A 249 -7.80 5.75 -9.73
C ILE A 249 -8.45 6.92 -10.48
N ASP A 250 -8.79 6.70 -11.76
CA ASP A 250 -9.55 7.63 -12.61
C ASP A 250 -10.83 8.08 -11.87
N PRO A 251 -11.18 9.39 -11.84
CA PRO A 251 -12.18 9.90 -10.93
C PRO A 251 -13.58 9.52 -11.42
N MET A 252 -14.06 8.35 -10.99
CA MET A 252 -15.48 8.14 -10.82
C MET A 252 -15.86 8.89 -9.55
N GLU A 253 -16.36 10.12 -9.69
CA GLU A 253 -16.77 10.93 -8.55
C GLU A 253 -17.92 10.24 -7.79
N GLU A 254 -17.88 10.30 -6.45
CA GLU A 254 -18.90 9.73 -5.58
C GLU A 254 -20.30 10.20 -6.02
N GLY A 255 -21.18 9.26 -6.35
CA GLY A 255 -22.57 9.54 -6.77
C GLY A 255 -22.80 9.84 -8.27
N THR A 256 -21.74 10.03 -9.08
CA THR A 256 -21.85 10.32 -10.53
C THR A 256 -21.95 9.07 -11.40
N SER A 257 -21.79 7.88 -10.82
CA SER A 257 -21.75 6.62 -11.55
C SER A 257 -22.98 5.77 -11.26
N LYS A 258 -23.38 4.96 -12.24
CA LYS A 258 -24.44 3.94 -12.13
C LYS A 258 -23.82 2.55 -12.35
N VAL A 259 -23.97 1.66 -11.37
CA VAL A 259 -23.54 0.26 -11.52
C VAL A 259 -24.56 -0.51 -12.38
N ILE A 260 -24.04 -1.30 -13.32
CA ILE A 260 -24.81 -2.08 -14.31
C ILE A 260 -24.66 -3.57 -14.06
N LEU A 261 -23.48 -3.98 -13.62
CA LEU A 261 -23.17 -5.37 -13.34
C LEU A 261 -22.26 -5.41 -12.12
N GLN A 262 -22.59 -6.31 -11.20
CA GLN A 262 -21.70 -6.81 -10.16
C GLN A 262 -21.92 -8.33 -10.17
N ILE A 263 -20.89 -9.10 -10.54
CA ILE A 263 -21.04 -10.55 -10.70
C ILE A 263 -19.74 -11.29 -10.41
N ASP A 264 -19.88 -12.46 -9.80
CA ASP A 264 -18.79 -13.42 -9.63
C ASP A 264 -18.18 -13.81 -10.99
N ILE A 265 -16.85 -13.90 -11.05
CA ILE A 265 -16.11 -14.16 -12.28
C ILE A 265 -16.40 -15.53 -12.88
N ALA A 266 -16.79 -16.52 -12.07
CA ALA A 266 -17.18 -17.84 -12.56
C ALA A 266 -18.43 -17.80 -13.45
N LYS A 267 -19.31 -16.81 -13.25
CA LYS A 267 -20.56 -16.62 -14.02
C LYS A 267 -20.35 -15.78 -15.29
N VAL A 268 -19.11 -15.48 -15.63
CA VAL A 268 -18.74 -14.67 -16.79
C VAL A 268 -18.03 -15.52 -17.84
N THR A 269 -18.44 -15.38 -19.10
CA THR A 269 -17.75 -15.94 -20.26
C THR A 269 -17.28 -14.82 -21.17
N LEU A 270 -15.98 -14.80 -21.48
CA LEU A 270 -15.37 -13.86 -22.42
C LEU A 270 -15.31 -14.50 -23.81
N MET A 271 -15.73 -13.76 -24.83
CA MET A 271 -15.65 -14.18 -26.24
C MET A 271 -15.08 -13.03 -27.07
N MET A 272 -14.11 -13.31 -27.91
CA MET A 272 -13.55 -12.29 -28.81
C MET A 272 -14.53 -11.99 -29.94
N GLU A 273 -14.68 -10.72 -30.32
CA GLU A 273 -15.51 -10.29 -31.45
C GLU A 273 -14.71 -9.27 -32.29
N GLY A 274 -14.26 -9.65 -33.48
CA GLY A 274 -13.42 -8.79 -34.31
C GLY A 274 -12.02 -8.52 -33.74
N GLU A 275 -11.37 -7.46 -34.23
CA GLU A 275 -9.94 -7.17 -33.95
C GLU A 275 -9.70 -6.38 -32.66
N VAL A 276 -10.71 -5.64 -32.18
CA VAL A 276 -10.60 -4.71 -31.03
C VAL A 276 -11.77 -4.84 -30.06
N GLN A 277 -12.56 -5.92 -30.12
CA GLN A 277 -13.74 -6.07 -29.27
C GLN A 277 -13.77 -7.43 -28.56
N PHE A 278 -14.35 -7.45 -27.35
CA PHE A 278 -14.78 -8.69 -26.71
C PHE A 278 -16.18 -8.56 -26.13
N ILE A 279 -16.88 -9.68 -26.07
CA ILE A 279 -18.16 -9.83 -25.40
C ILE A 279 -17.94 -10.42 -24.02
N LEU A 280 -18.47 -9.75 -23.00
CA LEU A 280 -18.70 -10.32 -21.68
C LEU A 280 -20.13 -10.85 -21.62
N LYS A 281 -20.27 -12.18 -21.59
CA LYS A 281 -21.56 -12.87 -21.48
C LYS A 281 -21.77 -13.36 -20.05
N THR A 282 -22.96 -13.10 -19.54
CA THR A 282 -23.53 -13.73 -18.34
C THR A 282 -24.78 -14.51 -18.75
N ASP A 283 -25.41 -15.22 -17.81
CA ASP A 283 -26.63 -15.98 -18.09
C ASP A 283 -27.78 -15.10 -18.61
N LYS A 284 -27.83 -13.85 -18.12
CA LYS A 284 -28.91 -12.90 -18.43
C LYS A 284 -28.52 -11.87 -19.49
N ASN A 285 -27.23 -11.53 -19.59
CA ASN A 285 -26.78 -10.38 -20.35
C ASN A 285 -25.57 -10.67 -21.24
N LYS A 286 -25.38 -9.83 -22.26
CA LYS A 286 -24.20 -9.80 -23.11
C LYS A 286 -23.80 -8.33 -23.25
N PHE A 287 -22.54 -8.04 -22.98
CA PHE A 287 -21.97 -6.70 -23.03
C PHE A 287 -20.84 -6.72 -24.04
N LEU A 288 -20.97 -5.95 -25.13
CA LEU A 288 -19.92 -5.82 -26.14
C LEU A 288 -19.06 -4.62 -25.79
N PHE A 289 -17.75 -4.87 -25.62
CA PHE A 289 -16.76 -3.87 -25.32
C PHE A 289 -15.82 -3.66 -26.50
N GLU A 290 -15.62 -2.41 -26.88
CA GLU A 290 -14.65 -1.98 -27.90
C GLU A 290 -13.47 -1.27 -27.22
N PHE A 291 -12.26 -1.59 -27.66
CA PHE A 291 -11.00 -1.06 -27.15
C PHE A 291 -10.32 -0.17 -28.19
N GLU A 292 -9.47 0.74 -27.74
CA GLU A 292 -8.73 1.67 -28.60
C GLU A 292 -7.83 0.96 -29.62
N ASN A 293 -7.28 -0.20 -29.23
CA ASN A 293 -6.39 -0.98 -30.06
C ASN A 293 -6.33 -2.45 -29.59
N GLN A 294 -5.73 -3.30 -30.42
CA GLN A 294 -5.57 -4.72 -30.17
C GLN A 294 -4.72 -5.01 -28.92
N ASN A 295 -3.74 -4.15 -28.60
CA ASN A 295 -2.91 -4.34 -27.40
C ASN A 295 -3.74 -4.22 -26.11
N LYS A 296 -4.64 -3.22 -26.03
CA LYS A 296 -5.57 -3.07 -24.90
C LYS A 296 -6.55 -4.23 -24.80
N LEU A 297 -7.04 -4.72 -25.95
CA LEU A 297 -7.88 -5.91 -26.00
C LEU A 297 -7.15 -7.14 -25.44
N ILE A 298 -5.92 -7.39 -25.88
CA ILE A 298 -5.08 -8.50 -25.41
C ILE A 298 -4.79 -8.38 -23.92
N GLU A 299 -4.44 -7.17 -23.45
CA GLU A 299 -4.17 -6.91 -22.03
C GLU A 299 -5.39 -7.25 -21.15
N TRP A 300 -6.58 -6.78 -21.52
CA TRP A 300 -7.80 -7.07 -20.79
C TRP A 300 -8.18 -8.56 -20.86
N SER A 301 -8.23 -9.14 -22.06
CA SER A 301 -8.62 -10.54 -22.25
C SER A 301 -7.67 -11.52 -21.54
N SER A 302 -6.35 -11.27 -21.59
CA SER A 302 -5.35 -12.03 -20.85
C SER A 302 -5.58 -11.95 -19.34
N LYS A 303 -5.83 -10.75 -18.80
CA LYS A 303 -6.10 -10.60 -17.36
C LYS A 303 -7.39 -11.27 -16.91
N PHE A 304 -8.44 -11.21 -17.71
CA PHE A 304 -9.69 -11.94 -17.45
C PHE A 304 -9.45 -13.45 -17.41
N GLN A 305 -8.73 -13.99 -18.40
CA GLN A 305 -8.45 -15.42 -18.48
C GLN A 305 -7.58 -15.88 -17.31
N GLU A 306 -6.46 -15.19 -17.05
CA GLU A 306 -5.56 -15.47 -15.92
C GLU A 306 -6.33 -15.46 -14.58
N THR A 307 -7.24 -14.51 -14.41
CA THR A 307 -8.05 -14.41 -13.19
C THR A 307 -9.00 -15.57 -13.06
N LYS A 308 -9.68 -15.95 -14.14
CA LYS A 308 -10.64 -17.05 -14.15
C LYS A 308 -9.95 -18.38 -13.87
N ASP A 309 -8.80 -18.64 -14.50
CA ASP A 309 -8.01 -19.85 -14.29
C ASP A 309 -7.59 -19.97 -12.81
N LYS A 310 -7.02 -18.89 -12.25
CA LYS A 310 -6.63 -18.83 -10.83
C LYS A 310 -7.80 -18.96 -9.87
N TYR A 311 -8.98 -18.46 -10.24
CA TYR A 311 -10.19 -18.60 -9.43
C TYR A 311 -10.67 -20.05 -9.41
N THR A 312 -10.70 -20.71 -10.58
CA THR A 312 -11.10 -22.12 -10.70
C THR A 312 -10.15 -23.07 -9.96
N GLU A 313 -8.84 -22.81 -9.98
CA GLU A 313 -7.86 -23.61 -9.23
C GLU A 313 -8.07 -23.57 -7.71
N ARG A 314 -8.70 -22.51 -7.18
CA ARG A 314 -8.93 -22.32 -5.74
C ARG A 314 -10.22 -22.96 -5.25
N LEU A 315 -11.11 -23.34 -6.15
CA LEU A 315 -12.34 -24.02 -5.77
C LEU A 315 -12.00 -25.44 -5.32
N PRO A 316 -12.60 -25.94 -4.22
CA PRO A 316 -12.42 -27.33 -3.83
C PRO A 316 -12.83 -28.24 -5.00
N LYS A 317 -11.93 -29.14 -5.39
CA LYS A 317 -12.25 -30.17 -6.38
C LYS A 317 -13.33 -31.06 -5.78
N THR A 318 -14.56 -30.92 -6.27
CA THR A 318 -15.72 -31.75 -5.92
C THR A 318 -15.51 -33.19 -6.36
#